data_AF-A0A542DN98-F1
#
_entry.id   AF-A0A542DN98-F1
#
_cell.length_a   1.000
_cell.length_b   1.000
_cell.length_c   1.000
_cell.angle_alpha   90.00
_cell.angle_beta   90.00
_cell.angle_gamma   90.00
#
_symmetry.space_group_name_H-M   'P 1'
#
loop_
_entity.id
_entity.type
_entity.pdbx_description
1 polymer ?
#
loop_
_entity_poly.entity_id
_entity_poly.type
_entity_poly.pdbx_seq_one_letter_code
_entity_poly.pdbx_strand_id
1 'polypeptide(L)'
;MAGNSRRRGAIRKPGTKKGAVVGSGGKRRKGLEGKGPTPKAENRTGHPAQRRAMAKAKAEKSRANKTEGPELIAGRNPVVEALRAEVPATALYVALHVDTDDRIKEAVQLAADRGISILEVPREELDRRTNRATHQGLGLQVPPFDYSHPDDLLAGAQDSGDPPLLVALDGVTDPRNLGAVIRSAAAFGAHGVLLPARRSAGMTAVAWRTSAGTAAKLPVAVATNLTRQLRAWADEGLMLVGLDADGSVEIDGLELATDPLVVVVGSEGRGLSRLVRETCDATVSIPMAAGVESLNASVAAGVLLAEVARRRRVRGRT
;
A
#
# COMPACT_ATOMS: atom_id res chain seq x y z
N MET A 1 31.18 90.25 -7.62
CA MET A 1 32.65 90.29 -7.58
C MET A 1 33.21 88.96 -8.04
N ALA A 2 34.23 89.02 -8.89
CA ALA A 2 34.73 87.92 -9.72
C ALA A 2 35.74 87.02 -8.98
N GLY A 3 35.69 85.71 -9.29
CA GLY A 3 36.63 84.70 -8.80
C GLY A 3 37.00 83.74 -9.92
N ASN A 4 38.00 84.17 -10.69
CA ASN A 4 38.57 83.54 -11.88
C ASN A 4 39.15 82.15 -11.58
N SER A 5 38.69 81.08 -12.24
CA SER A 5 39.55 79.90 -12.42
C SER A 5 39.32 79.23 -13.78
N ARG A 6 40.32 79.43 -14.66
CA ARG A 6 40.43 78.83 -15.98
C ARG A 6 40.59 77.31 -15.84
N ARG A 7 39.63 76.51 -16.35
CA ARG A 7 39.90 75.09 -16.62
C ARG A 7 40.81 74.99 -17.83
N ARG A 8 42.11 74.76 -17.60
CA ARG A 8 43.06 74.35 -18.64
C ARG A 8 42.57 73.04 -19.27
N GLY A 9 42.27 73.08 -20.57
CA GLY A 9 41.92 71.89 -21.35
C GLY A 9 43.03 70.83 -21.27
N ALA A 10 42.63 69.56 -21.33
CA ALA A 10 43.54 68.44 -21.19
C ALA A 10 44.62 68.43 -22.28
N ILE A 11 45.88 68.59 -21.88
CA ILE A 11 47.05 68.43 -22.75
C ILE A 11 47.20 66.93 -23.03
N ARG A 12 46.96 66.50 -24.28
CA ARG A 12 47.20 65.11 -24.71
C ARG A 12 48.71 64.88 -24.82
N LYS A 13 49.24 63.90 -24.08
CA LYS A 13 50.64 63.45 -24.21
C LYS A 13 50.88 62.87 -25.62
N PRO A 14 51.92 63.30 -26.35
CA PRO A 14 52.28 62.70 -27.63
C PRO A 14 52.75 61.25 -27.40
N GLY A 15 52.14 60.30 -28.10
CA GLY A 15 52.45 58.86 -27.99
C GLY A 15 51.23 57.92 -27.83
N THR A 16 50.03 58.45 -27.62
CA THR A 16 48.80 57.65 -27.40
C THR A 16 47.92 57.51 -28.64
N LYS A 17 48.52 57.35 -29.83
CA LYS A 17 47.77 56.85 -31.00
C LYS A 17 47.73 55.33 -30.96
N LYS A 18 46.66 54.74 -30.40
CA LYS A 18 46.28 53.37 -30.78
C LYS A 18 45.86 53.42 -32.24
N GLY A 19 46.68 52.85 -33.13
CA GLY A 19 46.37 52.72 -34.56
C GLY A 19 45.07 51.96 -34.82
N ALA A 20 44.60 51.99 -36.07
CA ALA A 20 43.36 51.36 -36.49
C ALA A 20 43.34 49.87 -36.09
N VAL A 21 42.34 49.49 -35.30
CA VAL A 21 42.15 48.10 -34.86
C VAL A 21 41.56 47.32 -36.03
N VAL A 22 42.35 46.41 -36.58
CA VAL A 22 41.93 45.42 -37.59
C VAL A 22 40.72 44.64 -37.05
N GLY A 23 39.71 44.47 -37.90
CA GLY A 23 38.36 44.00 -37.55
C GLY A 23 38.29 42.74 -36.68
N SER A 24 37.21 42.62 -35.92
CA SER A 24 36.94 41.55 -34.93
C SER A 24 36.71 40.15 -35.51
N GLY A 25 37.05 39.93 -36.79
CA GLY A 25 36.87 38.68 -37.51
C GLY A 25 37.65 37.54 -36.86
N GLY A 26 36.97 36.77 -36.00
CA GLY A 26 37.51 35.55 -35.40
C GLY A 26 37.57 35.52 -33.86
N LYS A 27 37.32 36.63 -33.14
CA LYS A 27 37.45 36.65 -31.66
C LYS A 27 36.24 36.12 -30.87
N ARG A 28 35.17 35.66 -31.52
CA ARG A 28 34.02 35.01 -30.84
C ARG A 28 33.54 33.76 -31.59
N ARG A 29 34.36 32.69 -31.60
CA ARG A 29 33.92 31.36 -32.08
C ARG A 29 32.86 30.69 -31.19
N LYS A 30 32.75 31.08 -29.90
CA LYS A 30 31.79 30.47 -28.94
C LYS A 30 30.34 30.99 -29.01
N GLY A 31 30.03 31.91 -29.92
CA GLY A 31 28.71 32.55 -29.98
C GLY A 31 27.68 31.88 -30.89
N LEU A 32 28.06 30.86 -31.66
CA LEU A 32 27.22 30.31 -32.74
C LEU A 32 27.03 28.78 -32.66
N GLU A 33 27.16 28.18 -31.48
CA GLU A 33 26.60 26.84 -31.27
C GLU A 33 25.15 27.01 -30.79
N GLY A 34 24.20 26.52 -31.60
CA GLY A 34 22.79 26.48 -31.22
C GLY A 34 22.64 25.68 -29.94
N LYS A 35 22.13 26.31 -28.87
CA LYS A 35 21.75 25.59 -27.67
C LYS A 35 20.69 24.57 -28.08
N GLY A 36 20.98 23.28 -27.92
CA GLY A 36 20.06 22.19 -28.25
C GLY A 36 18.68 22.36 -27.60
N PRO A 37 17.69 21.56 -28.03
CA PRO A 37 16.31 21.71 -27.59
C PRO A 37 16.21 21.78 -26.07
N THR A 38 15.52 22.81 -25.59
CA THR A 38 15.40 23.07 -24.15
C THR A 38 14.78 21.84 -23.46
N PRO A 39 15.42 21.26 -22.43
CA PRO A 39 14.94 20.03 -21.80
C PRO A 39 13.50 20.18 -21.28
N LYS A 40 12.79 19.06 -21.13
CA LYS A 40 11.44 19.05 -20.52
C LYS A 40 11.50 19.69 -19.13
N ALA A 41 10.41 20.35 -18.73
CA ALA A 41 10.35 21.15 -17.49
C ALA A 41 10.72 20.38 -16.20
N GLU A 42 10.54 19.05 -16.20
CA GLU A 42 10.88 18.15 -15.10
C GLU A 42 12.38 17.84 -15.01
N ASN A 43 13.12 17.98 -16.12
CA ASN A 43 14.55 17.69 -16.22
C ASN A 43 15.42 18.96 -16.12
N ARG A 44 14.80 20.12 -15.88
CA ARG A 44 15.50 21.40 -15.75
C ARG A 44 15.92 21.63 -14.31
N THR A 45 17.23 21.70 -14.07
CA THR A 45 17.83 21.97 -12.76
C THR A 45 17.28 23.26 -12.16
N GLY A 46 16.60 23.16 -11.01
CA GLY A 46 16.04 24.29 -10.27
C GLY A 46 14.62 24.70 -10.66
N HIS A 47 14.01 24.08 -11.67
CA HIS A 47 12.65 24.39 -12.11
C HIS A 47 11.58 23.87 -11.11
N PRO A 48 10.47 24.58 -10.87
CA PRO A 48 9.42 24.13 -9.95
C PRO A 48 8.84 22.74 -10.27
N ALA A 49 8.74 22.40 -11.56
CA ALA A 49 8.27 21.08 -11.98
C ALA A 49 9.24 19.95 -11.63
N GLN A 50 10.57 20.19 -11.72
CA GLN A 50 11.57 19.24 -11.23
C GLN A 50 11.44 19.02 -9.72
N ARG A 51 11.26 20.10 -8.95
CA ARG A 51 11.07 20.02 -7.49
C ARG A 51 9.82 19.23 -7.12
N ARG A 52 8.71 19.43 -7.83
CA ARG A 52 7.46 18.67 -7.66
C ARG A 52 7.64 17.19 -8.05
N ALA A 53 8.31 16.90 -9.16
CA ALA A 53 8.58 15.54 -9.60
C ALA A 53 9.50 14.79 -8.62
N MET A 54 10.57 15.44 -8.12
CA MET A 54 11.45 14.89 -7.09
C MET A 54 10.73 14.70 -5.75
N ALA A 55 9.87 15.63 -5.34
CA ALA A 55 9.06 15.48 -4.13
C ALA A 55 8.06 14.31 -4.25
N LYS A 56 7.43 14.15 -5.41
CA LYS A 56 6.54 13.02 -5.72
C LYS A 56 7.31 11.69 -5.71
N ALA A 57 8.46 11.62 -6.39
CA ALA A 57 9.31 10.43 -6.39
C ALA A 57 9.84 10.08 -4.98
N LYS A 58 10.19 11.08 -4.17
CA LYS A 58 10.62 10.89 -2.77
C LYS A 58 9.47 10.41 -1.89
N ALA A 59 8.25 10.92 -2.08
CA ALA A 59 7.05 10.46 -1.39
C ALA A 59 6.66 9.03 -1.81
N GLU A 60 6.79 8.70 -3.09
CA GLU A 60 6.58 7.35 -3.62
C GLU A 60 7.60 6.35 -3.07
N LYS A 61 8.89 6.73 -3.03
CA LYS A 61 9.96 5.89 -2.46
C LYS A 61 9.82 5.71 -0.94
N SER A 62 9.37 6.75 -0.24
CA SER A 62 9.07 6.70 1.20
C SER A 62 7.87 5.80 1.53
N ARG A 63 6.86 5.74 0.65
CA ARG A 63 5.71 4.82 0.80
C ARG A 63 6.05 3.37 0.48
N ALA A 64 6.91 3.13 -0.52
CA ALA A 64 7.39 1.77 -0.84
C ALA A 64 8.26 1.19 0.29
N ASN A 65 9.18 1.98 0.85
CA ASN A 65 10.05 1.53 1.94
C ASN A 65 9.33 1.29 3.28
N LYS A 66 8.10 1.80 3.46
CA LYS A 66 7.35 1.60 4.71
C LYS A 66 6.80 0.17 4.84
N THR A 67 6.85 -0.61 3.77
CA THR A 67 6.27 -1.96 3.69
C THR A 67 7.31 -3.07 3.94
N GLU A 68 8.62 -2.77 3.93
CA GLU A 68 9.68 -3.80 3.92
C GLU A 68 10.40 -4.00 5.27
N GLY A 69 10.14 -3.15 6.27
CA GLY A 69 10.75 -3.26 7.59
C GLY A 69 9.87 -4.02 8.59
N PRO A 70 10.44 -4.66 9.62
CA PRO A 70 9.67 -5.22 10.73
C PRO A 70 8.82 -4.12 11.40
N GLU A 71 7.55 -4.42 11.64
CA GLU A 71 6.62 -3.53 12.35
C GLU A 71 6.80 -3.72 13.86
N LEU A 72 6.65 -2.65 14.65
CA LEU A 72 6.71 -2.71 16.10
C LEU A 72 5.38 -2.26 16.71
N ILE A 73 4.69 -3.20 17.37
CA ILE A 73 3.48 -2.91 18.14
C ILE A 73 3.91 -2.38 19.51
N ALA A 74 3.43 -1.19 19.89
CA ALA A 74 3.76 -0.56 21.16
C ALA A 74 2.55 -0.55 22.11
N GLY A 75 2.79 -0.77 23.41
CA GLY A 75 1.76 -0.66 24.46
C GLY A 75 1.40 -2.00 25.09
N ARG A 76 1.00 -1.99 26.36
CA ARG A 76 0.69 -3.23 27.10
C ARG A 76 -0.46 -4.00 26.47
N ASN A 77 -1.61 -3.34 26.29
CA ASN A 77 -2.80 -3.99 25.73
C ASN A 77 -2.60 -4.40 24.26
N PRO A 78 -2.11 -3.55 23.34
CA PRO A 78 -1.87 -3.97 21.96
C PRO A 78 -0.95 -5.18 21.83
N VAL A 79 0.11 -5.25 22.65
CA VAL A 79 1.05 -6.38 22.65
C VAL A 79 0.40 -7.66 23.15
N VAL A 80 -0.30 -7.62 24.29
CA VAL A 80 -1.01 -8.79 24.83
C VAL A 80 -2.06 -9.30 23.84
N GLU A 81 -2.85 -8.40 23.27
CA GLU A 81 -3.88 -8.78 22.29
C GLU A 81 -3.28 -9.36 21.00
N ALA A 82 -2.13 -8.86 20.55
CA ALA A 82 -1.43 -9.44 19.39
C ALA A 82 -0.85 -10.83 19.70
N LEU A 83 -0.32 -11.03 20.91
CA LEU A 83 0.17 -12.33 21.35
C LEU A 83 -0.97 -13.36 21.44
N ARG A 84 -2.12 -12.97 21.99
CA ARG A 84 -3.35 -13.80 22.07
C ARG A 84 -3.92 -14.14 20.69
N ALA A 85 -3.89 -13.20 19.75
CA ALA A 85 -4.34 -13.40 18.38
C ALA A 85 -3.32 -14.14 17.51
N GLU A 86 -2.25 -14.68 18.11
CA GLU A 86 -1.20 -15.44 17.45
C GLU A 86 -0.52 -14.70 16.28
N VAL A 87 -0.47 -13.37 16.35
CA VAL A 87 0.23 -12.55 15.35
C VAL A 87 1.70 -13.02 15.29
N PRO A 88 2.28 -13.26 14.11
CA PRO A 88 3.69 -13.62 13.98
C PRO A 88 4.58 -12.58 14.66
N ALA A 89 5.53 -13.03 15.46
CA ALA A 89 6.44 -12.15 16.18
C ALA A 89 7.83 -12.77 16.30
N THR A 90 8.85 -11.94 16.16
CA THR A 90 10.25 -12.36 16.27
C THR A 90 10.86 -12.03 17.63
N ALA A 91 10.43 -10.93 18.26
CA ALA A 91 10.93 -10.52 19.56
C ALA A 91 9.89 -9.72 20.36
N LEU A 92 9.86 -9.93 21.67
CA LEU A 92 9.18 -9.10 22.66
C LEU A 92 10.23 -8.23 23.38
N TYR A 93 10.13 -6.91 23.24
CA TYR A 93 10.93 -5.96 23.98
C TYR A 93 10.24 -5.55 25.28
N VAL A 94 10.96 -5.63 26.38
CA VAL A 94 10.51 -5.22 27.72
C VAL A 94 11.43 -4.11 28.22
N ALA A 95 10.85 -2.98 28.67
CA ALA A 95 11.64 -1.90 29.22
C ALA A 95 12.24 -2.30 30.58
N LEU A 96 13.52 -2.00 30.79
CA LEU A 96 14.17 -2.12 32.09
C LEU A 96 13.44 -1.26 33.14
N HIS A 97 13.33 -1.78 34.36
CA HIS A 97 12.66 -1.14 35.49
C HIS A 97 11.19 -0.75 35.23
N VAL A 98 10.49 -1.50 34.36
CA VAL A 98 9.05 -1.33 34.19
C VAL A 98 8.29 -1.86 35.41
N ASP A 99 7.31 -1.10 35.88
CA ASP A 99 6.37 -1.57 36.90
C ASP A 99 5.68 -2.84 36.41
N THR A 100 5.90 -3.94 37.11
CA THR A 100 5.32 -5.24 36.74
C THR A 100 3.84 -5.26 37.09
N ASP A 101 2.98 -5.33 36.08
CA ASP A 101 1.55 -5.57 36.22
C ASP A 101 1.15 -6.93 35.63
N ASP A 102 -0.11 -7.31 35.78
CA ASP A 102 -0.62 -8.58 35.26
C ASP A 102 -0.51 -8.69 33.74
N ARG A 103 -0.58 -7.55 33.02
CA ARG A 103 -0.44 -7.52 31.55
C ARG A 103 0.99 -7.80 31.09
N ILE A 104 1.99 -7.28 31.80
CA ILE A 104 3.40 -7.57 31.49
C ILE A 104 3.71 -9.03 31.77
N LYS A 105 3.25 -9.57 32.91
CA LYS A 105 3.42 -11.00 33.22
C LYS A 105 2.77 -11.88 32.14
N GLU A 106 1.55 -11.55 31.75
CA GLU A 106 0.83 -12.24 30.68
C GLU A 106 1.58 -12.17 29.34
N ALA A 107 2.07 -11.00 28.94
CA ALA A 107 2.82 -10.85 27.69
C ALA A 107 4.12 -11.69 27.69
N VAL A 108 4.87 -11.67 28.79
CA VAL A 108 6.10 -12.45 28.96
C VAL A 108 5.79 -13.94 28.90
N GLN A 109 4.73 -14.40 29.57
CA GLN A 109 4.32 -15.80 29.55
C GLN A 109 3.92 -16.25 28.14
N LEU A 110 3.03 -15.50 27.46
CA LEU A 110 2.60 -15.82 26.09
C LEU A 110 3.77 -15.82 25.10
N ALA A 111 4.74 -14.92 25.27
CA ALA A 111 5.94 -14.90 24.44
C ALA A 111 6.84 -16.11 24.70
N ALA A 112 7.05 -16.48 25.97
CA ALA A 112 7.83 -17.64 26.35
C ALA A 112 7.20 -18.95 25.84
N ASP A 113 5.89 -19.13 26.01
CA ASP A 113 5.16 -20.31 25.56
C ASP A 113 5.24 -20.50 24.03
N ARG A 114 5.35 -19.39 23.29
CA ARG A 114 5.49 -19.37 21.83
C ARG A 114 6.94 -19.41 21.34
N GLY A 115 7.93 -19.40 22.24
CA GLY A 115 9.35 -19.35 21.87
C GLY A 115 9.79 -18.03 21.24
N ILE A 116 9.08 -16.93 21.50
CA ILE A 116 9.43 -15.59 21.01
C ILE A 116 10.58 -15.04 21.87
N SER A 117 11.61 -14.48 21.24
CA SER A 117 12.77 -13.92 21.96
C SER A 117 12.36 -12.75 22.86
N ILE A 118 12.65 -12.82 24.16
CA ILE A 118 12.36 -11.75 25.11
C ILE A 118 13.62 -10.93 25.35
N LEU A 119 13.57 -9.64 25.04
CA LEU A 119 14.72 -8.73 25.08
C LEU A 119 14.44 -7.58 26.04
N GLU A 120 15.21 -7.50 27.11
CA GLU A 120 15.17 -6.34 28.01
C GLU A 120 16.00 -5.19 27.44
N VAL A 121 15.41 -3.99 27.37
CA VAL A 121 16.05 -2.81 26.78
C VAL A 121 15.86 -1.57 27.65
N PRO A 122 16.81 -0.62 27.65
CA PRO A 122 16.58 0.70 28.27
C PRO A 122 15.35 1.38 27.68
N ARG A 123 14.61 2.14 28.50
CA ARG A 123 13.39 2.83 28.06
C ARG A 123 13.61 3.74 26.85
N GLU A 124 14.74 4.44 26.81
CA GLU A 124 15.12 5.31 25.68
C GLU A 124 15.31 4.53 24.37
N GLU A 125 15.79 3.29 24.44
CA GLU A 125 15.93 2.44 23.27
C GLU A 125 14.55 1.98 22.78
N LEU A 126 13.64 1.63 23.70
CA LEU A 126 12.26 1.30 23.35
C LEU A 126 11.55 2.50 22.71
N ASP A 127 11.70 3.70 23.28
CA ASP A 127 11.19 4.96 22.71
C ASP A 127 11.70 5.20 21.27
N ARG A 128 12.99 4.93 21.01
CA ARG A 128 13.55 5.04 19.65
C ARG A 128 12.91 4.03 18.70
N ARG A 129 12.82 2.76 19.11
CA ARG A 129 12.29 1.66 18.28
C ARG A 129 10.80 1.83 17.98
N THR A 130 10.01 2.34 18.92
CA THR A 130 8.57 2.60 18.74
C THR A 130 8.29 3.93 18.05
N ASN A 131 9.33 4.63 17.57
CA ASN A 131 9.23 5.97 17.01
C ASN A 131 8.48 6.93 17.94
N ARG A 132 8.78 6.84 19.24
CA ARG A 132 8.18 7.59 20.36
C ARG A 132 6.68 7.37 20.54
N ALA A 133 6.13 6.25 20.05
CA ALA A 133 4.77 5.84 20.36
C ALA A 133 4.65 5.41 21.84
N THR A 134 3.47 5.61 22.43
CA THR A 134 3.17 5.25 23.82
C THR A 134 3.27 3.74 24.05
N HIS A 135 4.43 3.28 24.50
CA HIS A 135 4.74 1.85 24.60
C HIS A 135 4.44 1.21 25.95
N GLN A 136 4.31 2.01 27.02
CA GLN A 136 4.02 1.52 28.38
C GLN A 136 4.97 0.41 28.91
N GLY A 137 6.14 0.28 28.30
CA GLY A 137 7.20 -0.66 28.68
C GLY A 137 7.21 -1.95 27.88
N LEU A 138 6.34 -2.09 26.87
CA LEU A 138 6.31 -3.25 25.98
C LEU A 138 6.34 -2.84 24.51
N GLY A 139 7.07 -3.63 23.71
CA GLY A 139 7.04 -3.58 22.25
C GLY A 139 7.11 -4.98 21.65
N LEU A 140 6.25 -5.31 20.68
CA LEU A 140 6.27 -6.60 19.98
C LEU A 140 6.70 -6.40 18.53
N GLN A 141 7.79 -7.07 18.13
CA GLN A 141 8.31 -7.01 16.78
C GLN A 141 7.64 -8.05 15.91
N VAL A 142 6.95 -7.58 14.88
CA VAL A 142 6.27 -8.36 13.87
C VAL A 142 7.15 -8.36 12.61
N PRO A 143 7.49 -9.54 12.05
CA PRO A 143 8.25 -9.61 10.81
C PRO A 143 7.44 -9.02 9.64
N PRO A 144 8.10 -8.58 8.56
CA PRO A 144 7.39 -8.18 7.35
C PRO A 144 6.55 -9.36 6.83
N PHE A 145 5.37 -9.06 6.29
CA PHE A 145 4.51 -10.08 5.70
C PHE A 145 5.09 -10.53 4.35
N ASP A 146 5.10 -11.85 4.12
CA ASP A 146 5.54 -12.44 2.87
C ASP A 146 4.36 -12.55 1.90
N TYR A 147 4.37 -11.73 0.86
CA TYR A 147 3.29 -11.69 -0.14
C TYR A 147 3.63 -12.61 -1.32
N SER A 148 2.67 -13.43 -1.72
CA SER A 148 2.80 -14.29 -2.91
C SER A 148 2.72 -13.49 -4.21
N HIS A 149 3.19 -14.07 -5.31
CA HIS A 149 2.87 -13.54 -6.64
C HIS A 149 1.42 -13.89 -7.01
N PRO A 150 0.70 -13.04 -7.76
CA PRO A 150 -0.66 -13.36 -8.20
C PRO A 150 -0.79 -14.64 -9.03
N ASP A 151 0.26 -15.00 -9.76
CA ASP A 151 0.27 -16.22 -10.58
C ASP A 151 0.39 -17.47 -9.70
N ASP A 152 1.19 -17.43 -8.63
CA ASP A 152 1.30 -18.52 -7.65
C ASP A 152 -0.03 -18.76 -6.93
N LEU A 153 -0.78 -17.68 -6.69
CA LEU A 153 -2.08 -17.72 -6.03
C LEU A 153 -3.14 -18.39 -6.91
N LEU A 154 -3.09 -18.20 -8.23
CA LEU A 154 -3.95 -18.92 -9.17
C LEU A 154 -3.53 -20.38 -9.30
N ALA A 155 -2.23 -20.65 -9.46
CA ALA A 155 -1.71 -22.02 -9.57
C ALA A 155 -2.12 -22.87 -8.35
N GLY A 156 -1.91 -22.34 -7.14
CA GLY A 156 -2.32 -23.01 -5.91
C GLY A 156 -3.83 -23.22 -5.79
N ALA A 157 -4.64 -22.35 -6.38
CA ALA A 157 -6.10 -22.51 -6.44
C ALA A 157 -6.55 -23.56 -7.46
N GLN A 158 -5.79 -23.77 -8.54
CA GLN A 158 -6.07 -24.81 -9.52
C GLN A 158 -5.61 -26.19 -9.03
N ASP A 159 -4.51 -26.23 -8.29
CA ASP A 159 -3.94 -27.46 -7.72
C ASP A 159 -4.74 -28.03 -6.53
N SER A 160 -5.68 -27.26 -5.96
CA SER A 160 -6.51 -27.71 -4.83
C SER A 160 -7.49 -28.83 -5.21
N GLY A 161 -7.83 -28.96 -6.50
CA GLY A 161 -8.86 -29.87 -6.99
C GLY A 161 -10.29 -29.32 -6.94
N ASP A 162 -10.48 -28.16 -6.30
CA ASP A 162 -11.74 -27.43 -6.27
C ASP A 162 -11.78 -26.31 -7.31
N PRO A 163 -12.98 -25.84 -7.73
CA PRO A 163 -13.07 -24.65 -8.57
C PRO A 163 -12.40 -23.45 -7.87
N PRO A 164 -11.47 -22.73 -8.50
CA PRO A 164 -10.83 -21.56 -7.92
C PRO A 164 -11.84 -20.56 -7.35
N LEU A 165 -11.52 -20.01 -6.19
CA LEU A 165 -12.27 -18.91 -5.56
C LEU A 165 -11.26 -17.92 -5.01
N LEU A 166 -11.10 -16.80 -5.70
CA LEU A 166 -10.16 -15.75 -5.34
C LEU A 166 -10.93 -14.48 -4.93
N VAL A 167 -10.34 -13.69 -4.06
CA VAL A 167 -10.91 -12.39 -3.67
C VAL A 167 -9.94 -11.28 -4.03
N ALA A 168 -10.40 -10.28 -4.78
CA ALA A 168 -9.60 -9.11 -5.14
C ALA A 168 -10.14 -7.86 -4.47
N LEU A 169 -9.27 -7.07 -3.84
CA LEU A 169 -9.66 -5.83 -3.16
C LEU A 169 -9.29 -4.60 -3.99
N ASP A 170 -10.28 -3.85 -4.45
CA ASP A 170 -10.05 -2.59 -5.17
C ASP A 170 -10.19 -1.38 -4.24
N GLY A 171 -9.06 -0.89 -3.74
CA GLY A 171 -9.03 0.37 -3.01
C GLY A 171 -9.39 0.27 -1.52
N VAL A 172 -9.41 -0.94 -0.94
CA VAL A 172 -9.61 -1.13 0.51
C VAL A 172 -8.36 -0.70 1.26
N THR A 173 -8.43 0.44 1.97
CA THR A 173 -7.28 1.05 2.66
C THR A 173 -7.25 0.85 4.17
N ASP A 174 -8.34 0.39 4.79
CA ASP A 174 -8.36 0.09 6.22
C ASP A 174 -7.84 -1.35 6.49
N PRO A 175 -6.76 -1.52 7.28
CA PRO A 175 -6.26 -2.83 7.69
C PRO A 175 -7.30 -3.69 8.42
N ARG A 176 -8.26 -3.08 9.12
CA ARG A 176 -9.32 -3.83 9.81
C ARG A 176 -10.22 -4.54 8.82
N ASN A 177 -10.65 -3.83 7.78
CA ASN A 177 -11.44 -4.38 6.68
C ASN A 177 -10.66 -5.44 5.92
N LEU A 178 -9.36 -5.22 5.64
CA LEU A 178 -8.50 -6.23 5.03
C LEU A 178 -8.50 -7.53 5.84
N GLY A 179 -8.18 -7.46 7.13
CA GLY A 179 -8.15 -8.66 7.98
C GLY A 179 -9.51 -9.34 8.11
N ALA A 180 -10.60 -8.56 8.17
CA ALA A 180 -11.96 -9.11 8.19
C ALA A 180 -12.32 -9.82 6.88
N VAL A 181 -11.94 -9.28 5.72
CA VAL A 181 -12.12 -9.97 4.43
C VAL A 181 -11.30 -11.25 4.38
N ILE A 182 -10.03 -11.23 4.79
CA ILE A 182 -9.17 -12.43 4.82
C ILE A 182 -9.80 -13.52 5.70
N ARG A 183 -10.33 -13.13 6.85
CA ARG A 183 -11.06 -14.05 7.74
C ARG A 183 -12.26 -14.67 7.06
N SER A 184 -13.11 -13.86 6.43
CA SER A 184 -14.29 -14.33 5.70
C SER A 184 -13.89 -15.22 4.51
N ALA A 185 -12.89 -14.81 3.74
CA ALA A 185 -12.34 -15.56 2.61
C ALA A 185 -11.87 -16.95 3.04
N ALA A 186 -11.05 -17.04 4.09
CA ALA A 186 -10.62 -18.31 4.65
C ALA A 186 -11.79 -19.15 5.19
N ALA A 187 -12.75 -18.53 5.88
CA ALA A 187 -13.90 -19.22 6.46
C ALA A 187 -14.85 -19.80 5.40
N PHE A 188 -14.91 -19.19 4.22
CA PHE A 188 -15.81 -19.58 3.13
C PHE A 188 -15.09 -20.31 1.98
N GLY A 189 -13.85 -20.75 2.19
CA GLY A 189 -13.14 -21.61 1.23
C GLY A 189 -12.58 -20.86 0.01
N ALA A 190 -12.28 -19.56 0.14
CA ALA A 190 -11.45 -18.89 -0.84
C ALA A 190 -10.02 -19.42 -0.76
N HIS A 191 -9.33 -19.44 -1.90
CA HIS A 191 -7.96 -19.93 -2.04
C HIS A 191 -6.92 -18.83 -1.86
N GLY A 192 -7.31 -17.56 -1.96
CA GLY A 192 -6.39 -16.45 -1.75
C GLY A 192 -7.01 -15.07 -1.90
N VAL A 193 -6.27 -14.05 -1.45
CA VAL A 193 -6.65 -12.64 -1.54
C VAL A 193 -5.63 -11.84 -2.35
N LEU A 194 -6.09 -11.05 -3.31
CA LEU A 194 -5.28 -10.16 -4.14
C LEU A 194 -5.45 -8.70 -3.73
N LEU A 195 -4.32 -8.04 -3.50
CA LEU A 195 -4.24 -6.62 -3.19
C LEU A 195 -3.55 -5.86 -4.32
N PRO A 196 -3.95 -4.62 -4.65
CA PRO A 196 -3.17 -3.77 -5.52
C PRO A 196 -1.93 -3.26 -4.77
N ALA A 197 -0.82 -3.06 -5.46
CA ALA A 197 0.41 -2.50 -4.89
C ALA A 197 0.26 -1.04 -4.41
N ARG A 198 -0.83 -0.36 -4.80
CA ARG A 198 -1.11 1.03 -4.46
C ARG A 198 -2.54 1.19 -4.03
N ARG A 199 -2.76 2.12 -3.08
CA ARG A 199 -4.09 2.48 -2.55
C ARG A 199 -4.80 1.28 -1.89
N SER A 200 -4.04 0.45 -1.19
CA SER A 200 -4.50 -0.70 -0.42
C SER A 200 -3.96 -0.63 1.01
N ALA A 201 -4.65 -1.32 1.92
CA ALA A 201 -4.09 -1.70 3.20
C ALA A 201 -3.00 -2.75 3.00
N GLY A 202 -1.93 -2.66 3.78
CA GLY A 202 -0.96 -3.74 3.94
C GLY A 202 -1.36 -4.64 5.11
N MET A 203 -0.79 -5.84 5.13
CA MET A 203 -0.84 -6.75 6.26
C MET A 203 -0.01 -6.21 7.43
N THR A 204 -0.64 -5.37 8.24
CA THR A 204 -0.08 -4.88 9.50
C THR A 204 -0.51 -5.77 10.67
N ALA A 205 0.05 -5.51 11.85
CA ALA A 205 -0.41 -6.10 13.11
C ALA A 205 -1.94 -6.00 13.33
N VAL A 206 -2.54 -4.89 12.87
CA VAL A 206 -3.99 -4.69 12.97
C VAL A 206 -4.74 -5.66 12.07
N ALA A 207 -4.30 -5.83 10.81
CA ALA A 207 -4.92 -6.75 9.87
C ALA A 207 -4.74 -8.22 10.31
N TRP A 208 -3.54 -8.58 10.80
CA TRP A 208 -3.29 -9.90 11.40
C TRP A 208 -4.27 -10.20 12.53
N ARG A 209 -4.40 -9.29 13.48
CA ARG A 209 -5.32 -9.45 14.61
C ARG A 209 -6.78 -9.57 14.16
N THR A 210 -7.24 -8.71 13.24
CA THR A 210 -8.64 -8.79 12.76
C THR A 210 -8.90 -10.03 11.92
N SER A 211 -7.87 -10.62 11.30
CA SER A 211 -7.97 -11.90 10.59
C SER A 211 -8.15 -13.11 11.52
N ALA A 212 -7.95 -12.95 12.83
CA ALA A 212 -8.01 -14.04 13.81
C ALA A 212 -7.13 -15.24 13.43
N GLY A 213 -5.90 -14.98 12.98
CA GLY A 213 -4.90 -16.00 12.61
C GLY A 213 -5.08 -16.62 11.23
N THR A 214 -6.20 -16.36 10.53
CA THR A 214 -6.45 -16.92 9.18
C THR A 214 -5.45 -16.44 8.13
N ALA A 215 -4.84 -15.26 8.33
CA ALA A 215 -3.78 -14.74 7.46
C ALA A 215 -2.51 -15.62 7.41
N ALA A 216 -2.35 -16.60 8.32
CA ALA A 216 -1.26 -17.58 8.24
C ALA A 216 -1.56 -18.76 7.30
N LYS A 217 -2.83 -18.96 6.93
CA LYS A 217 -3.28 -20.12 6.16
C LYS A 217 -3.75 -19.74 4.76
N LEU A 218 -4.19 -18.50 4.57
CA LEU A 218 -4.68 -17.99 3.31
C LEU A 218 -3.60 -17.12 2.64
N PRO A 219 -3.08 -17.50 1.46
CA PRO A 219 -2.09 -16.69 0.77
C PRO A 219 -2.67 -15.33 0.36
N VAL A 220 -1.84 -14.30 0.50
CA VAL A 220 -2.17 -12.93 0.09
C VAL A 220 -1.15 -12.46 -0.92
N ALA A 221 -1.60 -12.12 -2.12
CA ALA A 221 -0.75 -11.65 -3.21
C ALA A 221 -0.89 -10.15 -3.45
N VAL A 222 0.14 -9.55 -4.05
CA VAL A 222 0.13 -8.14 -4.44
C VAL A 222 0.32 -8.00 -5.95
N ALA A 223 -0.68 -7.43 -6.63
CA ALA A 223 -0.59 -7.08 -8.05
C ALA A 223 -0.05 -5.66 -8.25
N THR A 224 0.94 -5.52 -9.14
CA THR A 224 1.43 -4.20 -9.57
C THR A 224 0.35 -3.37 -10.27
N ASN A 225 -0.50 -4.03 -11.06
CA ASN A 225 -1.67 -3.45 -11.71
C ASN A 225 -2.84 -4.43 -11.60
N LEU A 226 -3.82 -4.08 -10.75
CA LEU A 226 -4.98 -4.93 -10.47
C LEU A 226 -5.79 -5.25 -11.71
N THR A 227 -6.16 -4.24 -12.52
CA THR A 227 -6.99 -4.45 -13.71
C THR A 227 -6.32 -5.37 -14.72
N ARG A 228 -5.00 -5.24 -14.91
CA ARG A 228 -4.25 -6.16 -15.77
C ARG A 228 -4.26 -7.59 -15.23
N GLN A 229 -4.09 -7.76 -13.92
CA GLN A 229 -4.11 -9.10 -13.32
C GLN A 229 -5.49 -9.74 -13.42
N LEU A 230 -6.56 -8.98 -13.19
CA LEU A 230 -7.94 -9.47 -13.34
C LEU A 230 -8.20 -9.97 -14.76
N ARG A 231 -7.77 -9.24 -15.80
CA ARG A 231 -7.88 -9.70 -17.19
C ARG A 231 -7.10 -10.99 -17.45
N ALA A 232 -5.87 -11.09 -16.91
CA ALA A 232 -5.09 -12.32 -17.04
C ALA A 232 -5.81 -13.52 -16.42
N TRP A 233 -6.42 -13.35 -15.23
CA TRP A 233 -7.22 -14.41 -14.63
C TRP A 233 -8.52 -14.73 -15.41
N ALA A 234 -9.13 -13.73 -16.04
CA ALA A 234 -10.27 -13.95 -16.93
C ALA A 234 -9.87 -14.75 -18.19
N ASP A 235 -8.70 -14.45 -18.78
CA ASP A 235 -8.16 -15.19 -19.92
C ASP A 235 -7.85 -16.67 -19.56
N GLU A 236 -7.56 -16.94 -18.28
CA GLU A 236 -7.38 -18.29 -17.70
C GLU A 236 -8.72 -18.96 -17.30
N GLY A 237 -9.86 -18.34 -17.63
CA GLY A 237 -11.20 -18.92 -17.46
C GLY A 237 -11.87 -18.65 -16.11
N LEU A 238 -11.38 -17.70 -15.31
CA LEU A 238 -12.07 -17.28 -14.09
C LEU A 238 -13.11 -16.20 -14.41
N MET A 239 -14.33 -16.39 -13.92
CA MET A 239 -15.35 -15.37 -13.99
C MET A 239 -15.06 -14.26 -12.98
N LEU A 240 -15.17 -12.99 -13.41
CA LEU A 240 -14.96 -11.82 -12.55
C LEU A 240 -16.30 -11.24 -12.11
N VAL A 241 -16.56 -11.29 -10.81
CA VAL A 241 -17.80 -10.74 -10.22
C VAL A 241 -17.45 -9.60 -9.27
N GLY A 242 -17.88 -8.39 -9.65
CA GLY A 242 -17.68 -7.19 -8.84
C GLY A 242 -18.83 -6.96 -7.87
N LEU A 243 -18.55 -6.70 -6.60
CA LEU A 243 -19.57 -6.30 -5.63
C LEU A 243 -19.84 -4.80 -5.75
N ASP A 244 -21.09 -4.46 -6.00
CA ASP A 244 -21.53 -3.08 -6.13
C ASP A 244 -23.00 -2.88 -5.76
N ALA A 245 -23.32 -1.76 -5.12
CA ALA A 245 -24.69 -1.44 -4.71
C ALA A 245 -25.64 -1.32 -5.91
N ASP A 246 -25.17 -0.73 -7.01
CA ASP A 246 -25.90 -0.59 -8.28
C ASP A 246 -25.63 -1.78 -9.23
N GLY A 247 -25.37 -2.96 -8.67
CA GLY A 247 -25.12 -4.19 -9.42
C GLY A 247 -26.27 -4.58 -10.33
N SER A 248 -25.95 -5.13 -11.50
CA SER A 248 -26.95 -5.57 -12.49
C SER A 248 -27.63 -6.89 -12.11
N VAL A 249 -27.03 -7.66 -11.20
CA VAL A 249 -27.51 -8.97 -10.74
C VAL A 249 -27.65 -8.93 -9.22
N GLU A 250 -28.81 -9.30 -8.70
CA GLU A 250 -28.95 -9.50 -7.25
C GLU A 250 -28.21 -10.76 -6.82
N ILE A 251 -27.67 -10.76 -5.60
CA ILE A 251 -26.94 -11.89 -5.03
C ILE A 251 -27.71 -13.22 -5.11
N ASP A 252 -29.05 -13.18 -4.99
CA ASP A 252 -29.94 -14.33 -5.07
C ASP A 252 -29.99 -14.93 -6.49
N GLY A 253 -29.67 -14.15 -7.52
CA GLY A 253 -29.61 -14.56 -8.92
C GLY A 253 -28.25 -15.06 -9.39
N LEU A 254 -27.23 -15.17 -8.52
CA LEU A 254 -25.86 -15.50 -8.93
C LEU A 254 -25.65 -17.00 -9.23
N GLU A 255 -26.28 -17.54 -10.28
CA GLU A 255 -26.28 -18.98 -10.60
C GLU A 255 -24.90 -19.56 -10.95
N LEU A 256 -23.97 -18.73 -11.42
CA LEU A 256 -22.62 -19.11 -11.87
C LEU A 256 -21.56 -19.16 -10.76
N ALA A 257 -21.96 -19.00 -9.49
CA ALA A 257 -21.04 -19.02 -8.34
C ALA A 257 -20.30 -20.36 -8.10
N THR A 258 -20.60 -21.40 -8.88
CA THR A 258 -20.04 -22.75 -8.67
C THR A 258 -18.80 -23.06 -9.51
N ASP A 259 -18.49 -22.22 -10.48
CA ASP A 259 -17.34 -22.35 -11.38
C ASP A 259 -16.16 -21.47 -10.89
N PRO A 260 -14.99 -21.47 -11.56
CA PRO A 260 -13.85 -20.65 -11.17
C PRO A 260 -14.23 -19.16 -11.10
N LEU A 261 -14.02 -18.53 -9.95
CA LEU A 261 -14.59 -17.22 -9.63
C LEU A 261 -13.55 -16.31 -8.96
N VAL A 262 -13.55 -15.03 -9.36
CA VAL A 262 -12.90 -13.94 -8.64
C VAL A 262 -13.98 -12.98 -8.14
N VAL A 263 -14.08 -12.85 -6.82
CA VAL A 263 -14.92 -11.83 -6.19
C VAL A 263 -14.13 -10.55 -6.01
N VAL A 264 -14.56 -9.46 -6.65
CA VAL A 264 -13.90 -8.16 -6.56
C VAL A 264 -14.69 -7.25 -5.63
N VAL A 265 -14.04 -6.76 -4.58
CA VAL A 265 -14.66 -5.92 -3.55
C VAL A 265 -14.09 -4.51 -3.62
N GLY A 266 -14.96 -3.53 -3.78
CA GLY A 266 -14.58 -2.12 -3.87
C GLY A 266 -14.27 -1.47 -2.53
N SER A 267 -13.74 -0.24 -2.62
CA SER A 267 -13.49 0.61 -1.47
C SER A 267 -14.79 1.11 -0.85
N GLU A 268 -14.78 1.35 0.46
CA GLU A 268 -15.93 1.97 1.13
C GLU A 268 -16.24 3.35 0.52
N GLY A 269 -17.53 3.61 0.33
CA GLY A 269 -18.06 4.86 -0.22
C GLY A 269 -17.92 5.01 -1.74
N ARG A 270 -16.76 4.69 -2.33
CA ARG A 270 -16.57 4.81 -3.80
C ARG A 270 -16.88 3.54 -4.58
N GLY A 271 -17.02 2.40 -3.91
CA GLY A 271 -17.20 1.09 -4.55
C GLY A 271 -16.02 0.73 -5.44
N LEU A 272 -16.32 0.02 -6.53
CA LEU A 272 -15.35 -0.39 -7.55
C LEU A 272 -14.90 0.81 -8.39
N SER A 273 -13.60 0.88 -8.66
CA SER A 273 -13.08 1.83 -9.64
C SER A 273 -13.61 1.51 -11.03
N ARG A 274 -13.81 2.54 -11.84
CA ARG A 274 -14.41 2.43 -13.18
C ARG A 274 -13.79 1.32 -14.04
N LEU A 275 -12.46 1.28 -14.14
CA LEU A 275 -11.76 0.29 -14.97
C LEU A 275 -11.91 -1.15 -14.44
N VAL A 276 -11.96 -1.32 -13.12
CA VAL A 276 -12.19 -2.62 -12.49
C VAL A 276 -13.62 -3.08 -12.75
N ARG A 277 -14.59 -2.19 -12.57
CA ARG A 277 -16.00 -2.44 -12.90
C ARG A 277 -16.19 -2.84 -14.36
N GLU A 278 -15.61 -2.09 -15.31
CA GLU A 278 -15.66 -2.40 -16.75
C GLU A 278 -14.96 -3.72 -17.11
N THR A 279 -14.10 -4.24 -16.24
CA THR A 279 -13.41 -5.53 -16.43
C THR A 279 -14.19 -6.69 -15.81
N CYS A 280 -15.11 -6.45 -14.88
CA CYS A 280 -15.95 -7.50 -14.31
C CYS A 280 -16.98 -7.99 -15.34
N ASP A 281 -17.20 -9.30 -15.41
CA ASP A 281 -18.21 -9.91 -16.28
C ASP A 281 -19.62 -9.59 -15.79
N ALA A 282 -19.78 -9.51 -14.46
CA ALA A 282 -21.03 -9.10 -13.82
C ALA A 282 -20.76 -8.26 -12.57
N THR A 283 -21.72 -7.41 -12.23
CA THR A 283 -21.76 -6.72 -10.94
C THR A 283 -22.92 -7.23 -10.10
N VAL A 284 -22.64 -7.57 -8.84
CA VAL A 284 -23.60 -8.14 -7.91
C VAL A 284 -23.96 -7.15 -6.82
N SER A 285 -25.26 -6.94 -6.64
CA SER A 285 -25.84 -6.13 -5.57
C SER A 285 -26.39 -7.02 -4.44
N ILE A 286 -26.31 -6.51 -3.22
CA ILE A 286 -26.93 -7.12 -2.05
C ILE A 286 -28.24 -6.35 -1.77
N PRO A 287 -29.40 -7.01 -1.80
CA PRO A 287 -30.67 -6.37 -1.44
C PRO A 287 -30.60 -5.77 -0.02
N MET A 288 -30.96 -4.50 0.11
CA MET A 288 -30.94 -3.76 1.37
C MET A 288 -32.34 -3.27 1.75
N ALA A 289 -32.57 -3.13 3.05
CA ALA A 289 -33.80 -2.52 3.55
C ALA A 289 -33.88 -1.05 3.11
N ALA A 290 -35.11 -0.53 2.97
CA ALA A 290 -35.35 0.85 2.59
C ALA A 290 -34.61 1.84 3.51
N GLY A 291 -33.90 2.80 2.91
CA GLY A 291 -33.12 3.82 3.63
C GLY A 291 -31.69 3.44 3.97
N VAL A 292 -31.22 2.24 3.59
CA VAL A 292 -29.82 1.82 3.73
C VAL A 292 -29.16 1.81 2.36
N GLU A 293 -28.13 2.65 2.17
CA GLU A 293 -27.48 2.86 0.87
C GLU A 293 -26.25 1.96 0.64
N SER A 294 -25.60 1.49 1.69
CA SER A 294 -24.39 0.66 1.54
C SER A 294 -24.08 -0.16 2.79
N LEU A 295 -23.26 -1.21 2.58
CA LEU A 295 -22.66 -2.02 3.62
C LEU A 295 -21.15 -1.74 3.71
N ASN A 296 -20.57 -2.00 4.88
CA ASN A 296 -19.11 -2.07 5.03
C ASN A 296 -18.54 -3.12 4.06
N ALA A 297 -17.41 -2.82 3.43
CA ALA A 297 -16.83 -3.66 2.39
C ALA A 297 -16.53 -5.10 2.86
N SER A 298 -16.07 -5.26 4.11
CA SER A 298 -15.78 -6.59 4.67
C SER A 298 -17.04 -7.40 4.98
N VAL A 299 -18.12 -6.72 5.38
CA VAL A 299 -19.44 -7.35 5.59
C VAL A 299 -20.02 -7.79 4.25
N ALA A 300 -20.02 -6.91 3.25
CA ALA A 300 -20.51 -7.21 1.92
C ALA A 300 -19.74 -8.39 1.28
N ALA A 301 -18.42 -8.40 1.39
CA ALA A 301 -17.58 -9.52 0.98
C ALA A 301 -17.98 -10.83 1.67
N GLY A 302 -18.17 -10.78 3.00
CA GLY A 302 -18.60 -11.95 3.77
C GLY A 302 -19.96 -12.51 3.34
N VAL A 303 -20.94 -11.64 3.06
CA VAL A 303 -22.26 -12.04 2.58
C VAL A 303 -22.16 -12.74 1.21
N LEU A 304 -21.42 -12.16 0.28
CA LEU A 304 -21.23 -12.76 -1.05
C LEU A 304 -20.48 -14.10 -0.98
N LEU A 305 -19.39 -14.17 -0.20
CA LEU A 305 -18.63 -15.39 -0.02
C LEU A 305 -19.45 -16.49 0.66
N ALA A 306 -20.29 -16.15 1.64
CA ALA A 306 -21.19 -17.10 2.27
C ALA A 306 -22.18 -17.71 1.27
N GLU A 307 -22.71 -16.89 0.37
CA GLU A 307 -23.62 -17.34 -0.68
C GLU A 307 -22.92 -18.25 -1.71
N VAL A 308 -21.71 -17.86 -2.16
CA VAL A 308 -20.88 -18.69 -3.03
C VAL A 308 -20.61 -20.05 -2.38
N ALA A 309 -20.18 -20.06 -1.11
CA ALA A 309 -19.92 -21.28 -0.37
C ALA A 309 -21.18 -22.13 -0.18
N ARG A 310 -22.34 -21.51 0.06
CA ARG A 310 -23.63 -22.22 0.14
C ARG A 310 -23.96 -22.91 -1.19
N ARG A 311 -23.84 -22.22 -2.32
CA ARG A 311 -24.13 -22.77 -3.65
C ARG A 311 -23.19 -23.93 -4.00
N ARG A 312 -21.89 -23.79 -3.70
CA ARG A 312 -20.89 -24.85 -3.89
C ARG A 312 -21.22 -26.09 -3.06
N ARG A 313 -21.57 -25.94 -1.78
CA ARG A 313 -22.05 -27.05 -0.93
C ARG A 313 -23.29 -27.75 -1.47
N VAL A 314 -24.31 -26.99 -1.91
CA VAL A 314 -25.56 -27.57 -2.44
C VAL A 314 -25.29 -28.37 -3.73
N ARG A 315 -24.31 -27.97 -4.55
CA ARG A 315 -23.89 -28.72 -5.74
C ARG A 315 -22.84 -29.81 -5.48
N GLY A 316 -22.42 -30.03 -4.23
CA GLY A 316 -21.45 -31.07 -3.86
C GLY A 316 -19.99 -30.78 -4.21
N ARG A 317 -19.60 -29.50 -4.29
CA ARG A 317 -18.20 -29.07 -4.48
C ARG A 317 -17.72 -28.39 -3.19
N THR A 318 -16.79 -28.98 -2.46
CA THR A 318 -16.14 -28.40 -1.26
C THR A 318 -14.85 -29.13 -0.95
#